data_AF-A0A1G9ZHT3-F1
#
_entry.id   AF-A0A1G9ZHT3-F1
#
_cell.length_a   1.000
_cell.length_b   1.000
_cell.length_c   1.000
_cell.angle_alpha   90.00
_cell.angle_beta   90.00
_cell.angle_gamma   90.00
#
_symmetry.space_group_name_H-M   'P 1'
#
loop_
_entity.id
_entity.type
_entity.pdbx_description
1 polymer ?
#
loop_
_entity_poly.entity_id
_entity_poly.type
_entity_poly.pdbx_seq_one_letter_code
_entity_poly.pdbx_strand_id
1 'polypeptide(L)'
;MNPMLLPTAGLFDGPAAVLENISDHLYGQLLAWLLIAAGLWFTWRTRFLQLRLFPQMLRAITASRGDVGEGMSSFQAFTVGLASRVGTGNIVGVAIAITMGGPGAVFWMWVVALVGMATGFVESTLAQLFKVAHPDGTFRGGPAYYIHKGLGSKKLASVFAVVITFVFGFAYEATQANAISNVLKGTFNVEPWVTAIVLVLITTPVVFKGIKRVAAITEWLAPLMALVYVIIAVVVLVLNIGAIPAALVSVFKGAFGADQAFWGLSGGFMAAALNGIKRGLFSNEAGEGSVPNAAATATVHHPVQQGFIQSMGVFVDTIVVCTATALIILLSGVYDPATADLDAAGTLTVTSVANVLGPWAQYLMAIVVFVFAYSSLLGNYAYAEVNMDFLRGMGRSHYGVRAMIVVAAALGAVASLSFVWNLSDVAMGVMAIINIVSVVLLGKWAFGALRDWEQQQYEIDEGLRDTIYFVATGNPYLPRELPGDIWTEEAAAERQNEPTAVRAD
;
A
#
# COMPACT_ATOMS: atom_id res chain seq x y z
N MET A 1 -26.14 -10.97 -34.96
CA MET A 1 -24.73 -10.73 -35.37
C MET A 1 -23.88 -11.15 -34.19
N ASN A 2 -23.14 -12.25 -34.33
CA ASN A 2 -22.21 -12.75 -33.32
C ASN A 2 -20.95 -11.87 -33.42
N PRO A 3 -20.66 -10.97 -32.48
CA PRO A 3 -19.39 -10.27 -32.54
C PRO A 3 -18.30 -11.35 -32.37
N MET A 4 -17.30 -11.35 -33.24
CA MET A 4 -16.12 -12.20 -33.12
C MET A 4 -15.53 -12.01 -31.72
N LEU A 5 -15.90 -12.89 -30.79
CA LEU A 5 -15.18 -13.09 -29.55
C LEU A 5 -13.81 -13.62 -29.96
N LEU A 6 -12.79 -12.78 -29.88
CA LEU A 6 -11.42 -13.26 -29.75
C LEU A 6 -11.46 -14.33 -28.64
N PRO A 7 -11.01 -15.57 -28.88
CA PRO A 7 -10.90 -16.54 -27.81
C PRO A 7 -9.78 -16.06 -26.90
N THR A 8 -10.14 -15.28 -25.88
CA THR A 8 -9.23 -14.90 -24.79
C THR A 8 -8.97 -16.09 -23.85
N ALA A 9 -9.80 -17.13 -23.94
CA ALA A 9 -9.61 -18.41 -23.26
C ALA A 9 -8.25 -19.01 -23.63
N GLY A 10 -7.38 -19.18 -22.64
CA GLY A 10 -6.04 -19.75 -22.81
C GLY A 10 -4.95 -18.76 -23.24
N LEU A 11 -5.28 -17.52 -23.61
CA LEU A 11 -4.26 -16.54 -24.05
C LEU A 11 -3.26 -16.22 -22.94
N PHE A 12 -3.73 -16.18 -21.71
CA PHE A 12 -2.95 -15.74 -20.55
C PHE A 12 -2.31 -16.88 -19.76
N ASP A 13 -2.70 -18.13 -20.00
CA ASP A 13 -2.31 -19.27 -19.16
C ASP A 13 -0.81 -19.57 -19.28
N GLY A 14 -0.28 -19.60 -20.51
CA GLY A 14 1.15 -19.80 -20.76
C GLY A 14 2.02 -18.71 -20.11
N PRO A 15 1.76 -17.41 -20.40
CA PRO A 15 2.44 -16.31 -19.73
C PRO A 15 2.28 -16.32 -18.21
N ALA A 16 1.10 -16.65 -17.68
CA ALA A 16 0.83 -16.72 -16.25
C ALA A 16 1.71 -17.77 -15.56
N ALA A 17 1.83 -18.98 -16.13
CA ALA A 17 2.67 -20.04 -15.56
C ALA A 17 4.16 -19.66 -15.54
N VAL A 18 4.65 -18.94 -16.56
CA VAL A 18 6.03 -18.43 -16.57
C VAL A 18 6.22 -17.38 -15.48
N LEU A 19 5.28 -16.43 -15.35
CA LEU A 19 5.34 -15.39 -14.32
C LEU A 19 5.23 -15.98 -12.91
N GLU A 20 4.39 -16.99 -12.71
CA GLU A 20 4.25 -17.72 -11.45
C GLU A 20 5.58 -18.34 -11.03
N ASN A 21 6.25 -19.06 -11.93
CA ASN A 21 7.54 -19.67 -11.66
C ASN A 21 8.58 -18.60 -11.27
N ILE A 22 8.66 -17.50 -12.01
CA ILE A 22 9.57 -16.39 -11.70
C ILE A 22 9.23 -15.77 -10.34
N SER A 23 7.94 -15.52 -10.08
CA SER A 23 7.44 -14.97 -8.81
C SER A 23 7.82 -15.88 -7.64
N ASP A 24 7.59 -17.18 -7.73
CA ASP A 24 7.92 -18.13 -6.66
C ASP A 24 9.41 -18.19 -6.36
N HIS A 25 10.26 -18.20 -7.39
CA HIS A 25 11.71 -18.16 -7.20
C HIS A 25 12.17 -16.83 -6.61
N LEU A 26 11.65 -15.71 -7.14
CA LEU A 26 11.99 -14.36 -6.67
C LEU A 26 11.65 -14.18 -5.19
N TYR A 27 10.44 -14.59 -4.79
CA TYR A 27 9.98 -14.47 -3.41
C TYR A 27 10.62 -15.50 -2.50
N GLY A 28 10.62 -16.78 -2.87
CA GLY A 28 11.10 -17.85 -2.00
C GLY A 28 12.59 -17.89 -1.79
N GLN A 29 13.39 -17.46 -2.78
CA GLN A 29 14.85 -17.54 -2.68
C GLN A 29 15.48 -16.23 -2.17
N LEU A 30 14.84 -15.07 -2.40
CA LEU A 30 15.46 -13.79 -2.13
C LEU A 30 14.55 -12.81 -1.39
N LEU A 31 13.43 -12.43 -1.99
CA LEU A 31 12.70 -11.23 -1.53
C LEU A 31 12.05 -11.41 -0.16
N ALA A 32 11.52 -12.59 0.16
CA ALA A 32 11.01 -12.90 1.50
C ALA A 32 12.08 -12.68 2.58
N TRP A 33 13.28 -13.23 2.35
CA TRP A 33 14.41 -13.10 3.27
C TRP A 33 14.92 -11.67 3.36
N LEU A 34 14.98 -10.96 2.22
CA LEU A 34 15.42 -9.58 2.16
C LEU A 34 14.47 -8.64 2.94
N LEU A 35 13.15 -8.79 2.76
CA LEU A 35 12.13 -8.02 3.48
C LEU A 35 12.22 -8.24 4.99
N ILE A 36 12.22 -9.51 5.41
CA ILE A 36 12.27 -9.87 6.83
C ILE A 36 13.59 -9.41 7.45
N ALA A 37 14.73 -9.67 6.79
CA ALA A 37 16.04 -9.27 7.32
C ALA A 37 16.19 -7.74 7.40
N ALA A 38 15.79 -7.00 6.38
CA ALA A 38 15.84 -5.54 6.40
C ALA A 38 14.90 -4.98 7.47
N GLY A 39 13.65 -5.45 7.54
CA GLY A 39 12.68 -5.00 8.54
C GLY A 39 13.11 -5.32 9.97
N LEU A 40 13.67 -6.51 10.24
CA LEU A 40 14.26 -6.87 11.53
C LEU A 40 15.47 -5.99 11.85
N TRP A 41 16.36 -5.75 10.88
CA TRP A 41 17.51 -4.88 11.06
C TRP A 41 17.10 -3.45 11.41
N PHE A 42 16.13 -2.88 10.70
CA PHE A 42 15.58 -1.56 11.01
C PHE A 42 14.90 -1.53 12.37
N THR A 43 14.10 -2.55 12.69
CA THR A 43 13.44 -2.71 14.00
C THR A 43 14.47 -2.67 15.12
N TRP A 44 15.52 -3.48 15.03
CA TRP A 44 16.59 -3.51 16.03
C TRP A 44 17.34 -2.18 16.11
N ARG A 45 17.74 -1.63 14.95
CA ARG A 45 18.57 -0.43 14.88
C ARG A 45 17.88 0.84 15.37
N THR A 46 16.56 0.87 15.31
CA THR A 46 15.68 1.95 15.80
C THR A 46 15.13 1.69 17.20
N ARG A 47 15.57 0.61 17.86
CA ARG A 47 15.17 0.22 19.23
C ARG A 47 13.66 -0.06 19.32
N PHE A 48 13.19 -0.94 18.43
CA PHE A 48 11.79 -1.39 18.31
C PHE A 48 10.81 -0.20 18.19
N LEU A 49 11.09 0.71 17.25
CA LEU A 49 10.36 1.98 17.10
C LEU A 49 8.84 1.78 16.99
N GLN A 50 8.40 0.73 16.32
CA GLN A 50 6.99 0.42 16.10
C GLN A 50 6.24 0.04 17.38
N LEU A 51 6.96 -0.40 18.43
CA LEU A 51 6.37 -0.66 19.74
C LEU A 51 6.55 0.55 20.65
N ARG A 52 7.78 1.09 20.72
CA ARG A 52 8.16 2.17 21.63
C ARG A 52 7.50 3.51 21.29
N LEU A 53 7.39 3.81 20.00
CA LEU A 53 6.86 5.09 19.49
C LEU A 53 5.42 4.96 18.95
N PHE A 54 4.76 3.81 19.16
CA PHE A 54 3.36 3.60 18.78
C PHE A 54 2.41 4.71 19.29
N PRO A 55 2.54 5.19 20.55
CA PRO A 55 1.71 6.31 21.01
C PRO A 55 1.97 7.61 20.22
N GLN A 56 3.21 7.86 19.80
CA GLN A 56 3.55 9.02 18.97
C GLN A 56 3.01 8.86 17.55
N MET A 57 2.96 7.64 17.01
CA MET A 57 2.33 7.37 15.71
C MET A 57 0.83 7.66 15.75
N LEU A 58 0.15 7.22 16.81
CA LEU A 58 -1.25 7.57 17.05
C LEU A 58 -1.42 9.09 17.18
N ARG A 59 -0.54 9.74 17.96
CA ARG A 59 -0.54 11.20 18.08
C ARG A 59 -0.32 11.89 16.74
N ALA A 60 0.59 11.43 15.89
CA ALA A 60 0.87 12.02 14.59
C ALA A 60 -0.36 11.99 13.65
N ILE A 61 -1.22 10.98 13.78
CA ILE A 61 -2.53 10.95 13.10
C ILE A 61 -3.52 11.93 13.74
N THR A 62 -3.49 12.06 15.08
CA THR A 62 -4.47 12.89 15.81
C THR A 62 -4.07 14.35 16.01
N ALA A 63 -2.79 14.72 15.86
CA ALA A 63 -2.17 15.99 16.23
C ALA A 63 -2.03 16.97 15.06
N SER A 64 -2.68 16.73 13.92
CA SER A 64 -2.97 17.78 12.93
C SER A 64 -4.04 18.77 13.44
N ARG A 65 -4.04 19.04 14.75
CA ARG A 65 -4.98 19.83 15.55
C ARG A 65 -4.48 21.28 15.67
N GLY A 66 -4.38 21.97 14.53
CA GLY A 66 -4.45 23.43 14.57
C GLY A 66 -5.93 23.83 14.70
N ASP A 67 -6.25 24.70 15.65
CA ASP A 67 -7.59 25.19 15.95
C ASP A 67 -8.19 25.93 14.72
N VAL A 68 -9.18 25.36 14.03
CA VAL A 68 -9.90 26.05 12.92
C VAL A 68 -11.35 25.58 12.84
N GLY A 69 -12.30 26.44 13.24
CA GLY A 69 -13.68 26.47 12.76
C GLY A 69 -14.30 25.16 12.24
N GLU A 70 -14.90 25.20 11.03
CA GLU A 70 -15.61 24.09 10.35
C GLU A 70 -14.68 22.90 9.94
N GLY A 71 -13.90 22.37 10.89
CA GLY A 71 -12.91 21.30 10.67
C GLY A 71 -13.30 19.93 11.24
N MET A 72 -12.61 18.89 10.74
CA MET A 72 -12.85 17.47 11.01
C MET A 72 -12.27 17.00 12.37
N SER A 73 -13.07 16.25 13.16
CA SER A 73 -12.69 15.76 14.50
C SER A 73 -11.60 14.67 14.47
N SER A 74 -10.90 14.43 15.58
CA SER A 74 -9.82 13.43 15.64
C SER A 74 -10.27 11.99 15.44
N PHE A 75 -11.53 11.68 15.78
CA PHE A 75 -12.13 10.39 15.42
C PHE A 75 -12.37 10.32 13.91
N GLN A 76 -12.81 11.41 13.29
CA GLN A 76 -12.97 11.51 11.84
C GLN A 76 -11.61 11.45 11.10
N ALA A 77 -10.54 12.03 11.64
CA ALA A 77 -9.19 11.90 11.08
C ALA A 77 -8.64 10.47 11.16
N PHE A 78 -8.88 9.78 12.28
CA PHE A 78 -8.55 8.36 12.42
C PHE A 78 -9.36 7.49 11.46
N THR A 79 -10.67 7.71 11.33
CA THR A 79 -11.50 6.96 10.37
C THR A 79 -11.14 7.28 8.92
N VAL A 80 -10.76 8.51 8.59
CA VAL A 80 -10.21 8.87 7.27
C VAL A 80 -8.86 8.17 7.02
N GLY A 81 -7.98 8.10 8.02
CA GLY A 81 -6.73 7.37 7.95
C GLY A 81 -6.92 5.87 7.72
N LEU A 82 -7.82 5.23 8.48
CA LEU A 82 -8.27 3.85 8.26
C LEU A 82 -8.81 3.68 6.84
N ALA A 83 -9.64 4.63 6.40
CA ALA A 83 -10.35 4.54 5.15
C ALA A 83 -9.44 4.69 3.92
N SER A 84 -8.41 5.53 4.01
CA SER A 84 -7.45 5.76 2.92
C SER A 84 -6.56 4.57 2.56
N ARG A 85 -6.52 3.53 3.41
CA ARG A 85 -5.61 2.38 3.28
C ARG A 85 -6.29 1.07 2.93
N VAL A 86 -7.62 1.06 2.79
CA VAL A 86 -8.32 -0.12 2.28
C VAL A 86 -8.26 -0.11 0.75
N GLY A 87 -8.01 -1.25 0.15
CA GLY A 87 -7.91 -1.43 -1.30
C GLY A 87 -8.14 -2.88 -1.72
N THR A 88 -7.93 -3.16 -3.01
CA THR A 88 -8.08 -4.52 -3.55
C THR A 88 -7.07 -5.50 -2.98
N GLY A 89 -5.90 -5.04 -2.54
CA GLY A 89 -4.94 -5.84 -1.77
C GLY A 89 -5.55 -6.39 -0.49
N ASN A 90 -6.28 -5.56 0.27
CA ASN A 90 -6.92 -5.98 1.51
C ASN A 90 -8.13 -6.89 1.29
N ILE A 91 -8.82 -6.77 0.15
CA ILE A 91 -10.04 -7.55 -0.15
C ILE A 91 -9.69 -8.84 -0.90
N VAL A 92 -9.15 -8.70 -2.12
CA VAL A 92 -8.84 -9.80 -3.02
C VAL A 92 -7.49 -10.41 -2.69
N GLY A 93 -6.49 -9.60 -2.32
CA GLY A 93 -5.17 -10.11 -1.93
C GLY A 93 -5.23 -11.03 -0.71
N VAL A 94 -6.02 -10.68 0.31
CA VAL A 94 -6.27 -11.55 1.48
C VAL A 94 -7.00 -12.84 1.08
N ALA A 95 -8.00 -12.74 0.19
CA ALA A 95 -8.69 -13.92 -0.32
C ALA A 95 -7.74 -14.87 -1.06
N ILE A 96 -6.86 -14.34 -1.91
CA ILE A 96 -5.82 -15.14 -2.59
C ILE A 96 -4.86 -15.75 -1.56
N ALA A 97 -4.44 -14.98 -0.54
CA ALA A 97 -3.55 -15.48 0.51
C ALA A 97 -4.13 -16.71 1.22
N ILE A 98 -5.41 -16.65 1.60
CA ILE A 98 -6.12 -17.73 2.29
C ILE A 98 -6.39 -18.90 1.33
N THR A 99 -6.74 -18.62 0.08
CA THR A 99 -7.03 -19.66 -0.92
C THR A 99 -5.78 -20.48 -1.24
N MET A 100 -4.65 -19.82 -1.50
CA MET A 100 -3.40 -20.49 -1.92
C MET A 100 -2.51 -20.94 -0.77
N GLY A 101 -2.52 -20.21 0.36
CA GLY A 101 -1.66 -20.46 1.52
C GLY A 101 -2.39 -20.97 2.76
N GLY A 102 -3.71 -21.10 2.71
CA GLY A 102 -4.53 -21.42 3.88
C GLY A 102 -4.64 -20.26 4.89
N PRO A 103 -5.37 -20.46 5.99
CA PRO A 103 -5.50 -19.46 7.07
C PRO A 103 -4.14 -18.99 7.62
N GLY A 104 -3.13 -19.86 7.56
CA GLY A 104 -1.76 -19.56 8.00
C GLY A 104 -1.08 -18.41 7.27
N ALA A 105 -1.50 -18.09 6.04
CA ALA A 105 -0.95 -16.97 5.30
C ALA A 105 -1.18 -15.63 6.00
N VAL A 106 -2.28 -15.49 6.74
CA VAL A 106 -2.63 -14.27 7.49
C VAL A 106 -1.60 -13.98 8.58
N PHE A 107 -1.07 -15.01 9.25
CA PHE A 107 0.01 -14.84 10.23
C PHE A 107 1.26 -14.25 9.60
N TRP A 108 1.63 -14.74 8.40
CA TRP A 108 2.79 -14.24 7.68
C TRP A 108 2.58 -12.82 7.14
N MET A 109 1.34 -12.45 6.77
CA MET A 109 0.99 -11.05 6.51
C MET A 109 1.27 -10.17 7.74
N TRP A 110 0.91 -10.63 8.96
CA TRP A 110 1.20 -9.88 10.19
C TRP A 110 2.71 -9.73 10.44
N VAL A 111 3.49 -10.80 10.24
CA VAL A 111 4.95 -10.74 10.39
C VAL A 111 5.54 -9.68 9.46
N VAL A 112 5.17 -9.70 8.17
CA VAL A 112 5.62 -8.71 7.19
C VAL A 112 5.19 -7.31 7.58
N ALA A 113 3.96 -7.11 8.05
CA ALA A 113 3.50 -5.80 8.49
C ALA A 113 4.29 -5.28 9.69
N LEU A 114 4.49 -6.09 10.74
CA LEU A 114 5.18 -5.67 11.95
C LEU A 114 6.64 -5.26 11.71
N VAL A 115 7.36 -5.97 10.85
CA VAL A 115 8.72 -5.58 10.44
C VAL A 115 8.68 -4.46 9.39
N GLY A 116 7.65 -4.45 8.55
CA GLY A 116 7.35 -3.44 7.55
C GLY A 116 7.08 -2.06 8.15
N MET A 117 6.52 -1.97 9.36
CA MET A 117 6.33 -0.69 10.06
C MET A 117 7.66 0.07 10.20
N ALA A 118 8.76 -0.63 10.48
CA ALA A 118 10.08 -0.04 10.61
C ALA A 118 10.68 0.33 9.24
N THR A 119 10.48 -0.50 8.22
CA THR A 119 10.93 -0.21 6.84
C THR A 119 10.19 1.00 6.27
N GLY A 120 8.85 1.02 6.41
CA GLY A 120 7.95 2.09 6.02
C GLY A 120 8.29 3.43 6.67
N PHE A 121 8.67 3.40 7.96
CA PHE A 121 9.18 4.56 8.65
C PHE A 121 10.40 5.17 7.94
N VAL A 122 11.38 4.31 7.64
CA VAL A 122 12.68 4.73 7.09
C VAL A 122 12.50 5.27 5.67
N GLU A 123 11.76 4.58 4.81
CA GLU A 123 11.57 5.02 3.43
C GLU A 123 10.80 6.34 3.31
N SER A 124 9.76 6.56 4.13
CA SER A 124 9.01 7.82 4.14
C SER A 124 9.78 8.97 4.78
N THR A 125 10.61 8.69 5.79
CA THR A 125 11.52 9.69 6.36
C THR A 125 12.59 10.11 5.33
N LEU A 126 13.17 9.16 4.61
CA LEU A 126 14.11 9.43 3.51
C LEU A 126 13.45 10.23 2.38
N ALA A 127 12.19 9.91 2.05
CA ALA A 127 11.44 10.65 1.05
C ALA A 127 11.31 12.13 1.41
N GLN A 128 11.00 12.43 2.67
CA GLN A 128 10.93 13.80 3.19
C GLN A 128 12.29 14.51 3.20
N LEU A 129 13.35 13.82 3.61
CA LEU A 129 14.71 14.39 3.64
C LEU A 129 15.19 14.78 2.23
N PHE A 130 14.95 13.95 1.23
CA PHE A 130 15.48 14.15 -0.13
C PHE A 130 14.47 14.71 -1.14
N LYS A 131 13.31 15.21 -0.68
CA LYS A 131 12.30 15.81 -1.57
C LYS A 131 12.85 17.06 -2.29
N VAL A 132 12.15 17.48 -3.33
CA VAL A 132 12.44 18.68 -4.13
C VAL A 132 11.20 19.51 -4.30
N ALA A 133 11.35 20.83 -4.33
CA ALA A 133 10.27 21.74 -4.69
C ALA A 133 9.86 21.51 -6.15
N HIS A 134 8.56 21.59 -6.42
CA HIS A 134 7.98 21.47 -7.74
C HIS A 134 7.34 22.80 -8.16
N PRO A 135 7.36 23.17 -9.46
CA PRO A 135 6.84 24.46 -9.94
C PRO A 135 5.35 24.74 -9.65
N ASP A 136 4.56 23.72 -9.31
CA ASP A 136 3.14 23.87 -8.95
C ASP A 136 2.92 24.20 -7.46
N GLY A 137 3.99 24.44 -6.69
CA GLY A 137 3.94 24.72 -5.26
C GLY A 137 3.90 23.48 -4.37
N THR A 138 3.96 22.28 -4.94
CA THR A 138 4.05 21.02 -4.18
C THR A 138 5.48 20.49 -4.13
N PHE A 139 5.69 19.33 -3.51
CA PHE A 139 6.98 18.65 -3.49
C PHE A 139 6.94 17.35 -4.30
N ARG A 140 8.11 16.90 -4.76
CA ARG A 140 8.33 15.56 -5.33
C ARG A 140 9.43 14.86 -4.56
N GLY A 141 9.30 13.56 -4.35
CA GLY A 141 10.31 12.76 -3.66
C GLY A 141 10.03 11.28 -3.86
N GLY A 142 10.49 10.45 -2.93
CA GLY A 142 10.46 8.99 -3.07
C GLY A 142 11.78 8.42 -3.60
N PRO A 143 11.80 7.14 -4.02
CA PRO A 143 13.06 6.42 -4.17
C PRO A 143 13.95 6.91 -5.29
N ALA A 144 13.36 7.33 -6.42
CA ALA A 144 14.14 7.97 -7.48
C ALA A 144 14.96 9.18 -6.94
N TYR A 145 14.39 9.97 -6.03
CA TYR A 145 15.03 11.16 -5.49
C TYR A 145 16.09 10.85 -4.44
N TYR A 146 15.80 9.98 -3.46
CA TYR A 146 16.82 9.63 -2.46
C TYR A 146 17.91 8.70 -3.03
N ILE A 147 17.64 7.89 -4.06
CA ILE A 147 18.69 7.14 -4.76
C ILE A 147 19.58 8.12 -5.52
N HIS A 148 18.99 9.12 -6.19
CA HIS A 148 19.78 10.10 -6.93
C HIS A 148 20.61 11.00 -6.00
N LYS A 149 20.00 11.60 -4.97
CA LYS A 149 20.64 12.59 -4.10
C LYS A 149 21.37 11.99 -2.91
N GLY A 150 20.82 10.93 -2.33
CA GLY A 150 21.39 10.23 -1.17
C GLY A 150 22.55 9.34 -1.57
N LEU A 151 22.31 8.40 -2.51
CA LEU A 151 23.34 7.46 -3.00
C LEU A 151 24.21 8.02 -4.13
N GLY A 152 23.79 9.12 -4.78
CA GLY A 152 24.53 9.72 -5.89
C GLY A 152 24.35 9.00 -7.23
N SER A 153 23.43 8.04 -7.35
CA SER A 153 23.29 7.21 -8.57
C SER A 153 22.08 7.59 -9.39
N LYS A 154 22.25 8.50 -10.37
CA LYS A 154 21.18 8.86 -11.31
C LYS A 154 20.72 7.67 -12.17
N LYS A 155 21.64 6.74 -12.48
CA LYS A 155 21.32 5.53 -13.26
C LYS A 155 20.34 4.63 -12.50
N LEU A 156 20.66 4.28 -11.25
CA LEU A 156 19.79 3.43 -10.43
C LEU A 156 18.45 4.11 -10.14
N ALA A 157 18.45 5.43 -9.90
CA ALA A 157 17.23 6.20 -9.73
C ALA A 157 16.34 6.18 -10.98
N SER A 158 16.94 6.25 -12.18
CA SER A 158 16.20 6.17 -13.45
C SER A 158 15.63 4.77 -13.68
N VAL A 159 16.39 3.73 -13.33
CA VAL A 159 15.88 2.34 -13.37
C VAL A 159 14.69 2.18 -12.43
N PHE A 160 14.79 2.65 -11.18
CA PHE A 160 13.67 2.63 -10.25
C PHE A 160 12.45 3.38 -10.81
N ALA A 161 12.65 4.59 -11.33
CA ALA A 161 11.57 5.41 -11.90
C ALA A 161 10.86 4.74 -13.09
N VAL A 162 11.58 4.00 -13.94
CA VAL A 162 10.98 3.20 -15.02
C VAL A 162 10.19 2.02 -14.44
N VAL A 163 10.75 1.31 -13.46
CA VAL A 163 10.10 0.15 -12.84
C VAL A 163 8.81 0.56 -12.15
N ILE A 164 8.82 1.58 -11.29
CA ILE A 164 7.61 2.05 -10.60
C ILE A 164 6.57 2.60 -11.58
N THR A 165 6.99 3.25 -12.67
CA THR A 165 6.06 3.69 -13.72
C THR A 165 5.37 2.50 -14.37
N PHE A 166 6.06 1.38 -14.57
CA PHE A 166 5.46 0.15 -15.09
C PHE A 166 4.58 -0.56 -14.04
N VAL A 167 5.02 -0.64 -12.79
CA VAL A 167 4.24 -1.24 -11.69
C VAL A 167 2.90 -0.50 -11.55
N PHE A 168 2.94 0.81 -11.34
CA PHE A 168 1.75 1.61 -11.10
C PHE A 168 1.00 1.98 -12.37
N GLY A 169 1.67 2.14 -13.51
CA GLY A 169 1.01 2.52 -14.75
C GLY A 169 0.54 1.34 -15.61
N PHE A 170 0.89 0.10 -15.25
CA PHE A 170 0.49 -1.08 -16.00
C PHE A 170 0.12 -2.28 -15.11
N ALA A 171 1.04 -2.79 -14.30
CA ALA A 171 0.81 -4.07 -13.59
C ALA A 171 -0.32 -3.96 -12.56
N TYR A 172 -0.23 -2.98 -11.64
CA TYR A 172 -1.27 -2.74 -10.65
C TYR A 172 -2.56 -2.27 -11.31
N GLU A 173 -2.50 -1.46 -12.37
CA GLU A 173 -3.70 -1.07 -13.12
C GLU A 173 -4.45 -2.28 -13.65
N ALA A 174 -3.73 -3.26 -14.19
CA ALA A 174 -4.31 -4.49 -14.67
C ALA A 174 -4.96 -5.29 -13.52
N THR A 175 -4.32 -5.38 -12.35
CA THR A 175 -4.87 -6.05 -11.17
C THR A 175 -6.15 -5.37 -10.66
N GLN A 176 -6.18 -4.04 -10.60
CA GLN A 176 -7.38 -3.29 -10.18
C GLN A 176 -8.53 -3.49 -11.16
N ALA A 177 -8.28 -3.38 -12.46
CA ALA A 177 -9.30 -3.60 -13.48
C ALA A 177 -9.83 -5.04 -13.47
N ASN A 178 -8.97 -6.01 -13.20
CA ASN A 178 -9.36 -7.41 -13.06
C ASN A 178 -10.28 -7.64 -11.85
N ALA A 179 -9.98 -7.04 -10.69
CA ALA A 179 -10.84 -7.12 -9.52
C ALA A 179 -12.25 -6.59 -9.81
N ILE A 180 -12.35 -5.45 -10.52
CA ILE A 180 -13.65 -4.91 -10.96
C ILE A 180 -14.37 -5.90 -11.87
N SER A 181 -13.65 -6.44 -12.87
CA SER A 181 -14.22 -7.36 -13.85
C SER A 181 -14.77 -8.63 -13.22
N ASN A 182 -14.00 -9.28 -12.34
CA ASN A 182 -14.42 -10.50 -11.65
C ASN A 182 -15.64 -10.28 -10.77
N VAL A 183 -15.71 -9.15 -10.05
CA VAL A 183 -16.85 -8.83 -9.21
C VAL A 183 -18.10 -8.51 -10.04
N LEU A 184 -17.97 -7.74 -11.13
CA LEU A 184 -19.10 -7.47 -12.02
C LEU A 184 -19.59 -8.73 -12.73
N LYS A 185 -18.69 -9.63 -13.13
CA LYS A 185 -19.04 -10.94 -13.70
C LYS A 185 -19.71 -11.83 -12.66
N GLY A 186 -19.14 -11.96 -11.47
CA GLY A 186 -19.69 -12.82 -10.41
C GLY A 186 -21.02 -12.34 -9.84
N THR A 187 -21.24 -11.02 -9.76
CA THR A 187 -22.46 -10.45 -9.16
C THR A 187 -23.56 -10.14 -10.18
N PHE A 188 -23.20 -9.62 -11.36
CA PHE A 188 -24.16 -9.13 -12.36
C PHE A 188 -24.09 -9.91 -13.69
N ASN A 189 -23.24 -10.93 -13.80
CA ASN A 189 -22.98 -11.68 -15.03
C ASN A 189 -22.54 -10.78 -16.22
N VAL A 190 -21.90 -9.65 -15.92
CA VAL A 190 -21.35 -8.74 -16.93
C VAL A 190 -20.10 -9.36 -17.53
N GLU A 191 -20.05 -9.50 -18.85
CA GLU A 191 -18.89 -10.07 -19.52
C GLU A 191 -17.64 -9.18 -19.38
N PRO A 192 -16.43 -9.77 -19.19
CA PRO A 192 -15.19 -9.02 -18.94
C PRO A 192 -14.87 -7.93 -19.98
N TRP A 193 -15.18 -8.17 -21.25
CA TRP A 193 -14.95 -7.19 -22.34
C TRP A 193 -15.85 -5.96 -22.21
N VAL A 194 -17.05 -6.09 -21.63
CA VAL A 194 -17.95 -4.97 -21.37
C VAL A 194 -17.35 -4.09 -20.28
N THR A 195 -16.84 -4.72 -19.21
CA THR A 195 -16.11 -4.02 -18.15
C THR A 195 -14.92 -3.26 -18.71
N ALA A 196 -14.14 -3.87 -19.60
CA ALA A 196 -13.00 -3.22 -20.26
C ALA A 196 -13.41 -1.94 -21.01
N ILE A 197 -14.49 -2.00 -21.80
CA ILE A 197 -15.01 -0.82 -22.53
C ILE A 197 -15.45 0.26 -21.55
N VAL A 198 -16.19 -0.09 -20.50
CA VAL A 198 -16.66 0.88 -19.49
C VAL A 198 -15.47 1.55 -18.81
N LEU A 199 -14.46 0.78 -18.38
CA LEU A 199 -13.25 1.32 -17.76
C LEU A 199 -12.51 2.26 -18.71
N VAL A 200 -12.35 1.92 -19.99
CA VAL A 200 -11.75 2.83 -20.98
C VAL A 200 -12.53 4.14 -21.07
N LEU A 201 -13.86 4.08 -21.16
CA LEU A 201 -14.72 5.25 -21.30
C LEU A 201 -14.69 6.19 -20.09
N ILE A 202 -14.60 5.65 -18.87
CA ILE A 202 -14.59 6.46 -17.65
C ILE A 202 -13.17 6.92 -17.25
N THR A 203 -12.15 6.07 -17.46
CA THR A 203 -10.77 6.37 -17.05
C THR A 203 -10.10 7.38 -17.99
N THR A 204 -10.30 7.24 -19.31
CA THR A 204 -9.67 8.13 -20.31
C THR A 204 -9.91 9.62 -20.05
N PRO A 205 -11.16 10.12 -19.91
CA PRO A 205 -11.39 11.55 -19.70
C PRO A 205 -10.87 12.07 -18.35
N VAL A 206 -10.73 11.21 -17.34
CA VAL A 206 -10.20 11.58 -16.02
C VAL A 206 -8.68 11.68 -16.06
N VAL A 207 -8.01 10.64 -16.54
CA VAL A 207 -6.55 10.56 -16.61
C VAL A 207 -5.97 11.60 -17.56
N PHE A 208 -6.63 11.86 -18.70
CA PHE A 208 -6.16 12.88 -19.66
C PHE A 208 -6.33 14.32 -19.16
N LYS A 209 -7.21 14.57 -18.18
CA LYS A 209 -7.30 15.88 -17.49
C LYS A 209 -6.17 16.12 -16.49
N GLY A 210 -5.43 15.07 -16.10
CA GLY A 210 -4.24 15.16 -15.25
C GLY A 210 -4.51 15.10 -13.74
N ILE A 211 -3.43 15.19 -12.96
CA ILE A 211 -3.39 14.84 -11.52
C ILE A 211 -4.39 15.61 -10.66
N LYS A 212 -4.67 16.89 -10.98
CA LYS A 212 -5.63 17.71 -10.23
C LYS A 212 -7.04 17.14 -10.26
N ARG A 213 -7.45 16.58 -11.40
CA ARG A 213 -8.80 15.99 -11.53
C ARG A 213 -8.91 14.65 -10.82
N VAL A 214 -7.84 13.85 -10.91
CA VAL A 214 -7.70 12.59 -10.18
C VAL A 214 -7.81 12.85 -8.68
N ALA A 215 -6.99 13.75 -8.13
CA ALA A 215 -6.97 14.09 -6.71
C ALA A 215 -8.35 14.53 -6.19
N ALA A 216 -9.03 15.41 -6.94
CA ALA A 216 -10.36 15.91 -6.56
C ALA A 216 -11.45 14.82 -6.53
N ILE A 217 -11.31 13.74 -7.30
CA ILE A 217 -12.25 12.61 -7.25
C ILE A 217 -11.89 11.69 -6.09
N THR A 218 -10.61 11.38 -5.91
CA THR A 218 -10.16 10.43 -4.90
C THR A 218 -10.32 10.96 -3.47
N GLU A 219 -10.23 12.27 -3.27
CA GLU A 219 -10.26 12.92 -1.95
C GLU A 219 -11.49 12.56 -1.12
N TRP A 220 -12.69 12.57 -1.70
CA TRP A 220 -13.92 12.24 -0.98
C TRP A 220 -14.34 10.78 -1.17
N LEU A 221 -13.99 10.18 -2.32
CA LEU A 221 -14.40 8.83 -2.66
C LEU A 221 -13.71 7.79 -1.77
N ALA A 222 -12.40 7.95 -1.52
CA ALA A 222 -11.62 6.99 -0.77
C ALA A 222 -12.00 6.90 0.72
N PRO A 223 -12.23 8.03 1.43
CA PRO A 223 -12.74 7.96 2.80
C PRO A 223 -14.13 7.31 2.91
N LEU A 224 -15.03 7.64 1.98
CA LEU A 224 -16.41 7.14 2.01
C LEU A 224 -16.47 5.62 1.80
N MET A 225 -15.81 5.11 0.77
CA MET A 225 -15.86 3.68 0.42
C MET A 225 -15.32 2.80 1.54
N ALA A 226 -14.27 3.23 2.22
CA ALA A 226 -13.65 2.42 3.25
C ALA A 226 -14.31 2.56 4.61
N LEU A 227 -14.96 3.69 4.91
CA LEU A 227 -15.90 3.74 6.03
C LEU A 227 -17.01 2.71 5.86
N VAL A 228 -17.61 2.63 4.67
CA VAL A 228 -18.65 1.62 4.35
C VAL A 228 -18.10 0.21 4.56
N TYR A 229 -16.91 -0.10 4.06
CA TYR A 229 -16.31 -1.42 4.24
C TYR A 229 -16.01 -1.76 5.71
N VAL A 230 -15.46 -0.81 6.48
CA VAL A 230 -15.20 -1.00 7.91
C VAL A 230 -16.50 -1.28 8.66
N ILE A 231 -17.59 -0.58 8.33
CA ILE A 231 -18.91 -0.85 8.92
C ILE A 231 -19.37 -2.28 8.60
N ILE A 232 -19.28 -2.70 7.33
CA ILE A 232 -19.64 -4.08 6.91
C ILE A 232 -18.81 -5.09 7.71
N ALA A 233 -17.50 -4.88 7.80
CA ALA A 233 -16.60 -5.76 8.52
C ALA A 233 -16.98 -5.86 10.01
N VAL A 234 -17.18 -4.73 10.68
CA VAL A 234 -17.60 -4.70 12.09
C VAL A 234 -18.91 -5.45 12.29
N VAL A 235 -19.91 -5.23 11.43
CA VAL A 235 -21.21 -5.93 11.52
C VAL A 235 -21.02 -7.44 11.38
N VAL A 236 -20.28 -7.91 10.36
CA VAL A 236 -20.02 -9.34 10.15
C VAL A 236 -19.29 -9.96 11.34
N LEU A 237 -18.29 -9.27 11.90
CA LEU A 237 -17.51 -9.76 13.05
C LEU A 237 -18.34 -9.81 14.33
N VAL A 238 -19.20 -8.81 14.58
CA VAL A 238 -20.09 -8.80 15.75
C VAL A 238 -21.09 -9.95 15.68
N LEU A 239 -21.65 -10.23 14.50
CA LEU A 239 -22.57 -11.36 14.30
C LEU A 239 -21.89 -12.72 14.51
N ASN A 240 -20.58 -12.81 14.31
CA ASN A 240 -19.79 -14.05 14.42
C ASN A 240 -18.81 -14.02 15.60
N ILE A 241 -19.02 -13.16 16.59
CA ILE A 241 -18.03 -12.87 17.64
C ILE A 241 -17.60 -14.13 18.42
N GLY A 242 -18.52 -15.08 18.62
CA GLY A 242 -18.24 -16.34 19.32
C GLY A 242 -17.27 -17.27 18.59
N ALA A 243 -17.16 -17.15 17.25
CA ALA A 243 -16.30 -17.99 16.42
C ALA A 243 -14.92 -17.36 16.13
N ILE A 244 -14.73 -16.06 16.44
CA ILE A 244 -13.46 -15.34 16.24
C ILE A 244 -12.27 -16.06 16.91
N PRO A 245 -12.35 -16.52 18.17
CA PRO A 245 -11.20 -17.19 18.80
C PRO A 245 -10.76 -18.45 18.03
N ALA A 246 -11.71 -19.23 17.52
CA ALA A 246 -11.42 -20.44 16.74
C ALA A 246 -10.75 -20.10 15.39
N ALA A 247 -11.22 -19.04 14.72
CA ALA A 247 -10.61 -18.56 13.48
C ALA A 247 -9.18 -18.03 13.70
N LEU A 248 -8.92 -17.33 14.81
CA LEU A 248 -7.55 -16.90 15.15
C LEU A 248 -6.64 -18.12 15.42
N VAL A 249 -7.15 -19.14 16.12
CA VAL A 249 -6.39 -20.39 16.33
C VAL A 249 -6.07 -21.07 15.01
N SER A 250 -6.99 -21.09 14.03
CA SER A 250 -6.72 -21.69 12.71
C SER A 250 -5.62 -20.95 11.94
N VAL A 251 -5.54 -19.63 12.08
CA VAL A 251 -4.42 -18.82 11.54
C VAL A 251 -3.08 -19.28 12.13
N PHE A 252 -2.97 -19.39 13.46
CA PHE A 252 -1.72 -19.85 14.09
C PHE A 252 -1.38 -21.30 13.74
N LYS A 253 -2.36 -22.22 13.75
CA LYS A 253 -2.14 -23.63 13.38
C LYS A 253 -1.71 -23.78 11.92
N GLY A 254 -2.36 -23.05 11.01
CA GLY A 254 -2.04 -23.05 9.59
C GLY A 254 -0.65 -22.49 9.32
N ALA A 255 -0.21 -21.46 10.07
CA ALA A 255 1.06 -20.79 9.84
C ALA A 255 2.28 -21.70 10.01
N PHE A 256 2.19 -22.64 10.95
CA PHE A 256 3.26 -23.59 11.28
C PHE A 256 3.01 -25.01 10.76
N GLY A 257 1.97 -25.21 9.95
CA GLY A 257 1.63 -26.53 9.40
C GLY A 257 1.27 -27.56 10.48
N ALA A 258 0.64 -27.16 11.59
CA ALA A 258 0.31 -28.08 12.68
C ALA A 258 -0.86 -29.03 12.35
N ASP A 259 -1.67 -28.71 11.33
CA ASP A 259 -2.84 -29.51 10.94
C ASP A 259 -2.59 -30.31 9.66
N GLN A 260 -2.74 -31.65 9.74
CA GLN A 260 -2.55 -32.60 8.63
C GLN A 260 -3.42 -32.29 7.40
N ALA A 261 -4.59 -31.66 7.60
CA ALA A 261 -5.47 -31.20 6.53
C ALA A 261 -4.83 -30.15 5.60
N PHE A 262 -3.85 -29.38 6.09
CA PHE A 262 -3.16 -28.35 5.30
C PHE A 262 -1.82 -28.82 4.71
N TRP A 263 -1.37 -30.04 5.01
CA TRP A 263 -0.13 -30.61 4.45
C TRP A 263 -0.26 -31.01 2.98
N GLY A 264 -1.47 -31.37 2.53
CA GLY A 264 -1.70 -32.01 1.23
C GLY A 264 -1.73 -31.07 0.02
N LEU A 265 -1.87 -29.75 0.21
CA LEU A 265 -2.16 -28.85 -0.93
C LEU A 265 -0.94 -28.14 -1.53
N SER A 266 0.18 -27.96 -0.82
CA SER A 266 1.37 -27.25 -1.39
C SER A 266 2.60 -27.13 -0.46
N GLY A 267 2.74 -27.94 0.60
CA GLY A 267 3.85 -27.79 1.54
C GLY A 267 3.60 -26.79 2.67
N GLY A 268 2.34 -26.73 3.15
CA GLY A 268 1.88 -26.18 4.45
C GLY A 268 2.51 -24.85 4.87
N PHE A 269 3.65 -24.93 5.55
CA PHE A 269 4.41 -23.77 6.02
C PHE A 269 4.89 -22.86 4.87
N MET A 270 5.50 -23.42 3.83
CA MET A 270 6.11 -22.62 2.76
C MET A 270 5.06 -21.90 1.94
N ALA A 271 3.95 -22.58 1.62
CA ALA A 271 2.84 -21.97 0.91
C ALA A 271 2.17 -20.85 1.72
N ALA A 272 1.94 -21.07 3.02
CA ALA A 272 1.44 -20.04 3.93
C ALA A 272 2.39 -18.84 3.99
N ALA A 273 3.70 -19.09 4.13
CA ALA A 273 4.71 -18.05 4.21
C ALA A 273 4.80 -17.24 2.90
N LEU A 274 4.95 -17.90 1.75
CA LEU A 274 5.10 -17.20 0.47
C LEU A 274 3.85 -16.38 0.12
N ASN A 275 2.65 -16.96 0.24
CA ASN A 275 1.42 -16.25 -0.08
C ASN A 275 1.14 -15.13 0.93
N GLY A 276 1.41 -15.36 2.22
CA GLY A 276 1.30 -14.33 3.24
C GLY A 276 2.28 -13.18 3.04
N ILE A 277 3.53 -13.47 2.65
CA ILE A 277 4.55 -12.46 2.38
C ILE A 277 4.22 -11.66 1.12
N LYS A 278 3.87 -12.33 0.01
CA LYS A 278 3.50 -11.68 -1.27
C LYS A 278 2.30 -10.74 -1.07
N ARG A 279 1.23 -11.24 -0.46
CA ARG A 279 -0.01 -10.48 -0.25
C ARG A 279 0.13 -9.44 0.86
N GLY A 280 0.92 -9.72 1.89
CA GLY A 280 1.27 -8.76 2.93
C GLY A 280 2.01 -7.55 2.37
N LEU A 281 3.04 -7.77 1.54
CA LEU A 281 3.76 -6.69 0.85
C LEU A 281 2.84 -5.91 -0.09
N PHE A 282 2.05 -6.59 -0.93
CA PHE A 282 1.12 -5.92 -1.86
C PHE A 282 0.08 -5.06 -1.14
N SER A 283 -0.34 -5.47 0.08
CA SER A 283 -1.34 -4.75 0.84
C SER A 283 -0.79 -3.46 1.46
N ASN A 284 0.32 -3.55 2.22
CA ASN A 284 0.82 -2.39 2.96
C ASN A 284 1.93 -1.61 2.27
N GLU A 285 2.49 -2.16 1.19
CA GLU A 285 3.53 -1.57 0.34
C GLU A 285 4.82 -1.20 1.11
N ALA A 286 5.04 -1.76 2.31
CA ALA A 286 6.14 -1.42 3.18
C ALA A 286 7.46 -1.98 2.65
N GLY A 287 8.38 -1.09 2.26
CA GLY A 287 9.63 -1.48 1.60
C GLY A 287 9.49 -1.69 0.10
N GLU A 288 8.31 -1.48 -0.48
CA GLU A 288 8.12 -1.51 -1.93
C GLU A 288 8.72 -0.26 -2.61
N GLY A 289 8.57 0.91 -1.97
CA GLY A 289 9.07 2.20 -2.46
C GLY A 289 8.03 3.09 -3.14
N SER A 290 6.77 2.67 -3.18
CA SER A 290 5.65 3.44 -3.72
C SER A 290 5.20 4.57 -2.78
N VAL A 291 4.85 4.23 -1.53
CA VAL A 291 4.31 5.17 -0.54
C VAL A 291 5.21 6.39 -0.27
N PRO A 292 6.56 6.27 -0.24
CA PRO A 292 7.47 7.41 -0.21
C PRO A 292 7.17 8.55 -1.20
N ASN A 293 6.64 8.24 -2.40
CA ASN A 293 6.33 9.26 -3.41
C ASN A 293 5.21 10.19 -2.93
N ALA A 294 4.14 9.64 -2.34
CA ALA A 294 3.06 10.41 -1.73
C ALA A 294 3.52 11.07 -0.43
N ALA A 295 4.26 10.35 0.42
CA ALA A 295 4.80 10.91 1.65
C ALA A 295 5.60 12.19 1.39
N ALA A 296 6.40 12.25 0.32
CA ALA A 296 7.19 13.42 -0.04
C ALA A 296 6.38 14.65 -0.46
N THR A 297 5.14 14.51 -0.94
CA THR A 297 4.32 15.66 -1.34
C THR A 297 3.81 16.45 -0.13
N ALA A 298 3.80 15.83 1.05
CA ALA A 298 3.34 16.45 2.28
C ALA A 298 4.32 17.53 2.78
N THR A 299 3.75 18.65 3.22
CA THR A 299 4.45 19.67 4.01
C THR A 299 4.36 19.25 5.48
N VAL A 300 5.51 19.08 6.11
CA VAL A 300 5.63 18.70 7.51
C VAL A 300 6.75 19.50 8.17
N HIS A 301 6.64 19.66 9.49
CA HIS A 301 7.61 20.37 10.32
C HIS A 301 8.88 19.54 10.54
N HIS A 302 8.73 18.20 10.52
CA HIS A 302 9.84 17.29 10.69
C HIS A 302 9.67 16.02 9.83
N PRO A 303 10.72 15.52 9.14
CA PRO A 303 10.64 14.35 8.24
C PRO A 303 10.03 13.09 8.87
N VAL A 304 10.37 12.85 10.14
CA VAL A 304 9.90 11.72 10.97
C VAL A 304 8.37 11.63 11.06
N GLN A 305 7.64 12.74 10.95
CA GLN A 305 6.17 12.72 11.00
C GLN A 305 5.57 11.85 9.89
N GLN A 306 6.12 11.94 8.67
CA GLN A 306 5.69 11.07 7.57
C GLN A 306 6.15 9.62 7.76
N GLY A 307 7.28 9.41 8.42
CA GLY A 307 7.70 8.08 8.89
C GLY A 307 6.65 7.45 9.82
N PHE A 308 6.18 8.19 10.82
CA PHE A 308 5.15 7.72 11.75
C PHE A 308 3.80 7.47 11.08
N ILE A 309 3.35 8.37 10.21
CA ILE A 309 2.12 8.19 9.44
C ILE A 309 2.21 6.92 8.60
N GLN A 310 3.37 6.64 7.98
CA GLN A 310 3.55 5.42 7.21
C GLN A 310 3.59 4.17 8.08
N SER A 311 4.31 4.16 9.20
CA SER A 311 4.29 3.01 10.12
C SER A 311 2.88 2.69 10.60
N MET A 312 2.11 3.71 10.96
CA MET A 312 0.73 3.52 11.40
C MET A 312 -0.17 3.05 10.25
N GLY A 313 0.07 3.54 9.03
CA GLY A 313 -0.59 3.08 7.82
C GLY A 313 -0.41 1.58 7.61
N VAL A 314 0.81 1.06 7.76
CA VAL A 314 1.11 -0.39 7.65
C VAL A 314 0.37 -1.20 8.72
N PHE A 315 0.35 -0.72 9.97
CA PHE A 315 -0.36 -1.38 11.07
C PHE A 315 -1.87 -1.48 10.77
N VAL A 316 -2.48 -0.34 10.43
CA VAL A 316 -3.90 -0.25 10.10
C VAL A 316 -4.26 -1.18 8.94
N ASP A 317 -3.50 -1.10 7.86
CA ASP A 317 -3.72 -1.86 6.65
C ASP A 317 -3.77 -3.37 6.94
N THR A 318 -2.71 -3.90 7.52
CA THR A 318 -2.56 -5.35 7.59
C THR A 318 -3.06 -5.93 8.91
N ILE A 319 -2.76 -5.28 10.05
CA ILE A 319 -3.14 -5.82 11.36
C ILE A 319 -4.64 -5.62 11.62
N VAL A 320 -5.24 -4.53 11.11
CA VAL A 320 -6.67 -4.25 11.32
C VAL A 320 -7.49 -4.69 10.11
N VAL A 321 -7.27 -4.12 8.93
CA VAL A 321 -8.17 -4.30 7.77
C VAL A 321 -8.02 -5.69 7.16
N CYS A 322 -6.80 -6.16 6.90
CA CYS A 322 -6.59 -7.50 6.35
C CYS A 322 -7.02 -8.59 7.32
N THR A 323 -6.79 -8.42 8.63
CA THR A 323 -7.30 -9.34 9.65
C THR A 323 -8.82 -9.38 9.65
N ALA A 324 -9.49 -8.22 9.60
CA ALA A 324 -10.95 -8.19 9.54
C ALA A 324 -11.46 -8.92 8.28
N THR A 325 -10.82 -8.71 7.13
CA THR A 325 -11.15 -9.40 5.88
C THR A 325 -10.94 -10.91 5.98
N ALA A 326 -9.81 -11.33 6.55
CA ALA A 326 -9.52 -12.73 6.77
C ALA A 326 -10.57 -13.39 7.65
N LEU A 327 -10.97 -12.72 8.74
CA LEU A 327 -12.02 -13.20 9.62
C LEU A 327 -13.39 -13.26 8.92
N ILE A 328 -13.74 -12.28 8.07
CA ILE A 328 -14.96 -12.35 7.25
C ILE A 328 -14.96 -13.64 6.41
N ILE A 329 -13.85 -13.95 5.75
CA ILE A 329 -13.72 -15.13 4.90
C ILE A 329 -13.84 -16.41 5.73
N LEU A 330 -13.03 -16.53 6.81
CA LEU A 330 -12.94 -17.73 7.63
C LEU A 330 -14.23 -18.01 8.44
N LEU A 331 -15.00 -16.98 8.79
CA LEU A 331 -16.23 -17.12 9.57
C LEU A 331 -17.48 -17.29 8.70
N SER A 332 -17.40 -16.99 7.40
CA SER A 332 -18.55 -17.03 6.50
C SER A 332 -19.05 -18.43 6.15
N GLY A 333 -18.26 -19.48 6.40
CA GLY A 333 -18.58 -20.85 5.96
C GLY A 333 -18.51 -21.08 4.44
N VAL A 334 -18.08 -20.08 3.66
CA VAL A 334 -17.91 -20.19 2.19
C VAL A 334 -16.56 -20.79 1.83
N TYR A 335 -15.52 -20.47 2.59
CA TYR A 335 -14.18 -20.99 2.35
C TYR A 335 -14.05 -22.43 2.86
N ASP A 336 -13.73 -23.34 1.94
CA ASP A 336 -13.34 -24.72 2.25
C ASP A 336 -11.94 -24.99 1.67
N PRO A 337 -10.94 -25.31 2.51
CA PRO A 337 -9.60 -25.64 2.06
C PRO A 337 -9.56 -26.76 1.00
N ALA A 338 -10.47 -27.73 1.06
CA ALA A 338 -10.46 -28.89 0.15
C ALA A 338 -10.94 -28.55 -1.27
N THR A 339 -11.70 -27.47 -1.44
CA THR A 339 -12.27 -27.04 -2.72
C THR A 339 -11.82 -25.63 -3.11
N ALA A 340 -10.78 -25.11 -2.45
CA ALA A 340 -10.22 -23.80 -2.69
C ALA A 340 -9.71 -23.68 -4.14
N ASP A 341 -10.26 -22.72 -4.87
CA ASP A 341 -9.93 -22.43 -6.27
C ASP A 341 -9.49 -20.97 -6.40
N LEU A 342 -8.38 -20.75 -7.10
CA LEU A 342 -7.79 -19.43 -7.29
C LEU A 342 -8.75 -18.49 -8.01
N ASP A 343 -9.47 -18.96 -9.04
CA ASP A 343 -10.39 -18.11 -9.79
C ASP A 343 -11.56 -17.62 -8.91
N ALA A 344 -12.01 -18.45 -7.96
CA ALA A 344 -13.03 -18.08 -6.98
C ALA A 344 -12.54 -17.03 -5.95
N ALA A 345 -11.22 -16.93 -5.73
CA ALA A 345 -10.64 -15.96 -4.78
C ALA A 345 -10.95 -14.51 -5.17
N GLY A 346 -11.15 -14.22 -6.47
CA GLY A 346 -11.52 -12.89 -6.97
C GLY A 346 -12.84 -12.35 -6.39
N THR A 347 -13.76 -13.23 -6.00
CA THR A 347 -15.08 -12.88 -5.45
C THR A 347 -15.32 -13.42 -4.04
N LEU A 348 -14.36 -14.13 -3.45
CA LEU A 348 -14.54 -14.85 -2.18
C LEU A 348 -15.05 -13.94 -1.06
N THR A 349 -14.43 -12.78 -0.86
CA THR A 349 -14.86 -11.82 0.17
C THR A 349 -16.29 -11.31 -0.08
N VAL A 350 -16.67 -11.06 -1.33
CA VAL A 350 -18.03 -10.65 -1.72
C VAL A 350 -19.03 -11.74 -1.34
N THR A 351 -18.73 -13.00 -1.70
CA THR A 351 -19.59 -14.14 -1.37
C THR A 351 -19.65 -14.43 0.13
N SER A 352 -18.55 -14.23 0.86
CA SER A 352 -18.49 -14.39 2.31
C SER A 352 -19.39 -13.39 3.04
N VAL A 353 -19.34 -12.12 2.64
CA VAL A 353 -20.24 -11.09 3.20
C VAL A 353 -21.70 -11.40 2.86
N ALA A 354 -21.97 -11.81 1.62
CA ALA A 354 -23.33 -12.17 1.19
C ALA A 354 -23.88 -13.40 1.93
N ASN A 355 -23.03 -14.37 2.29
CA ASN A 355 -23.44 -15.52 3.08
C ASN A 355 -23.89 -15.11 4.49
N VAL A 356 -23.16 -14.20 5.14
CA VAL A 356 -23.47 -13.75 6.51
C VAL A 356 -24.64 -12.76 6.55
N LEU A 357 -24.67 -11.78 5.65
CA LEU A 357 -25.65 -10.68 5.69
C LEU A 357 -26.88 -10.90 4.80
N GLY A 358 -26.83 -11.92 3.94
CA GLY A 358 -27.85 -12.27 2.97
C GLY A 358 -27.55 -11.76 1.54
N PRO A 359 -28.32 -12.23 0.54
CA PRO A 359 -27.98 -12.04 -0.88
C PRO A 359 -27.90 -10.58 -1.33
N TRP A 360 -28.58 -9.65 -0.67
CA TRP A 360 -28.53 -8.22 -1.02
C TRP A 360 -27.12 -7.63 -0.85
N ALA A 361 -26.32 -8.17 0.08
CA ALA A 361 -25.01 -7.64 0.41
C ALA A 361 -23.97 -7.86 -0.70
N GLN A 362 -24.19 -8.82 -1.62
CA GLN A 362 -23.33 -8.99 -2.78
C GLN A 362 -23.33 -7.74 -3.69
N TYR A 363 -24.49 -7.09 -3.84
CA TYR A 363 -24.61 -5.87 -4.66
C TYR A 363 -23.93 -4.68 -3.99
N LEU A 364 -24.07 -4.56 -2.66
CA LEU A 364 -23.35 -3.57 -1.87
C LEU A 364 -21.84 -3.76 -2.00
N MET A 365 -21.36 -4.99 -1.82
CA MET A 365 -19.94 -5.32 -1.95
C MET A 365 -19.43 -5.09 -3.37
N ALA A 366 -20.24 -5.35 -4.40
CA ALA A 366 -19.85 -5.06 -5.77
C ALA A 366 -19.60 -3.56 -6.01
N ILE A 367 -20.46 -2.70 -5.47
CA ILE A 367 -20.27 -1.24 -5.51
C ILE A 367 -19.01 -0.85 -4.73
N VAL A 368 -18.82 -1.40 -3.52
CA VAL A 368 -17.66 -1.11 -2.67
C VAL A 368 -16.37 -1.49 -3.39
N VAL A 369 -16.26 -2.71 -3.93
CA VAL A 369 -15.06 -3.16 -4.67
C VAL A 369 -14.84 -2.36 -5.95
N PHE A 370 -15.90 -2.04 -6.69
CA PHE A 370 -15.79 -1.17 -7.87
C PHE A 370 -15.16 0.17 -7.50
N VAL A 371 -15.71 0.82 -6.47
CA VAL A 371 -15.25 2.14 -6.03
C VAL A 371 -13.81 2.06 -5.49
N PHE A 372 -13.48 1.01 -4.72
CA PHE A 372 -12.12 0.75 -4.27
C PHE A 372 -11.13 0.65 -5.41
N ALA A 373 -11.32 -0.35 -6.27
CA ALA A 373 -10.41 -0.63 -7.36
C ALA A 373 -10.31 0.55 -8.32
N TYR A 374 -11.43 1.24 -8.59
CA TYR A 374 -11.42 2.42 -9.46
C TYR A 374 -10.69 3.61 -8.83
N SER A 375 -10.85 3.85 -7.53
CA SER A 375 -10.08 4.90 -6.85
C SER A 375 -8.58 4.60 -6.85
N SER A 376 -8.19 3.32 -6.69
CA SER A 376 -6.81 2.87 -6.78
C SER A 376 -6.26 3.03 -8.21
N LEU A 377 -7.05 2.71 -9.25
CA LEU A 377 -6.69 2.99 -10.65
C LEU A 377 -6.34 4.47 -10.85
N LEU A 378 -7.15 5.36 -10.27
CA LEU A 378 -6.88 6.79 -10.35
C LEU A 378 -5.65 7.20 -9.53
N GLY A 379 -5.44 6.64 -8.33
CA GLY A 379 -4.27 6.90 -7.50
C GLY A 379 -2.95 6.46 -8.13
N ASN A 380 -2.97 5.30 -8.80
CA ASN A 380 -1.83 4.74 -9.52
C ASN A 380 -1.24 5.68 -10.56
N TYR A 381 -2.10 6.40 -11.28
CA TYR A 381 -1.69 7.45 -12.22
C TYR A 381 -0.78 8.51 -11.56
N ALA A 382 -1.07 8.93 -10.33
CA ALA A 382 -0.27 9.95 -9.65
C ALA A 382 1.17 9.47 -9.39
N TYR A 383 1.34 8.22 -8.97
CA TYR A 383 2.67 7.63 -8.75
C TYR A 383 3.48 7.50 -10.05
N ALA A 384 2.83 7.08 -11.13
CA ALA A 384 3.45 6.99 -12.45
C ALA A 384 3.82 8.39 -12.98
N GLU A 385 2.96 9.39 -12.83
CA GLU A 385 3.24 10.77 -13.29
C GLU A 385 4.42 11.40 -12.53
N VAL A 386 4.51 11.23 -11.21
CA VAL A 386 5.63 11.73 -10.38
C VAL A 386 6.98 11.16 -10.83
N ASN A 387 7.02 9.88 -11.20
CA ASN A 387 8.27 9.23 -11.62
C ASN A 387 8.62 9.55 -13.08
N MET A 388 7.62 9.85 -13.91
CA MET A 388 7.86 10.39 -15.24
C MET A 388 8.41 11.82 -15.22
N ASP A 389 8.01 12.64 -14.26
CA ASP A 389 8.62 13.96 -14.02
C ASP A 389 10.11 13.82 -13.72
N PHE A 390 10.51 12.82 -12.94
CA PHE A 390 11.93 12.52 -12.68
C PHE A 390 12.69 12.15 -13.97
N LEU A 391 12.08 11.32 -14.83
CA LEU A 391 12.72 10.81 -16.05
C LEU A 391 12.83 11.85 -17.18
N ARG A 392 11.75 12.61 -17.41
CA ARG A 392 11.62 13.48 -18.61
C ARG A 392 11.68 14.97 -18.30
N GLY A 393 11.69 15.33 -17.02
CA GLY A 393 11.65 16.71 -16.53
C GLY A 393 10.22 17.19 -16.24
N MET A 394 10.12 18.09 -15.26
CA MET A 394 8.87 18.67 -14.77
C MET A 394 8.13 19.46 -15.86
N GLY A 395 6.79 19.36 -15.89
CA GLY A 395 5.93 20.18 -16.76
C GLY A 395 5.71 19.66 -18.18
N ARG A 396 6.20 18.46 -18.51
CA ARG A 396 5.89 17.79 -19.78
C ARG A 396 4.62 16.95 -19.66
N SER A 397 3.76 16.98 -20.68
CA SER A 397 2.59 16.12 -20.72
C SER A 397 3.01 14.68 -21.02
N HIS A 398 2.77 13.76 -20.09
CA HIS A 398 3.16 12.35 -20.19
C HIS A 398 2.06 11.50 -20.85
N TYR A 399 1.65 11.87 -22.08
CA TYR A 399 0.60 11.16 -22.82
C TYR A 399 0.85 9.65 -22.96
N GLY A 400 2.12 9.22 -23.05
CA GLY A 400 2.48 7.80 -23.12
C GLY A 400 2.05 7.01 -21.88
N VAL A 401 2.25 7.56 -20.68
CA VAL A 401 1.81 6.90 -19.43
C VAL A 401 0.30 6.91 -19.30
N ARG A 402 -0.35 7.99 -19.71
CA ARG A 402 -1.82 8.08 -19.75
C ARG A 402 -2.42 7.01 -20.66
N ALA A 403 -1.84 6.82 -21.85
CA ALA A 403 -2.26 5.77 -22.77
C ALA A 403 -1.97 4.36 -22.20
N MET A 404 -0.80 4.16 -21.58
CA MET A 404 -0.43 2.89 -20.95
C MET A 404 -1.45 2.48 -19.87
N ILE A 405 -1.88 3.41 -19.01
CA ILE A 405 -2.88 3.15 -17.96
C ILE A 405 -4.22 2.74 -18.53
N VAL A 406 -4.70 3.44 -19.57
CA VAL A 406 -5.97 3.09 -20.23
C VAL A 406 -5.88 1.70 -20.89
N VAL A 407 -4.75 1.39 -21.53
CA VAL A 407 -4.50 0.07 -22.12
C VAL A 407 -4.44 -1.02 -21.04
N ALA A 408 -3.74 -0.76 -19.94
CA ALA A 408 -3.62 -1.68 -18.83
C ALA A 408 -4.98 -1.97 -18.17
N ALA A 409 -5.83 -0.95 -17.99
CA ALA A 409 -7.19 -1.13 -17.50
C ALA A 409 -8.04 -1.99 -18.45
N ALA A 410 -7.93 -1.79 -19.76
CA ALA A 410 -8.64 -2.60 -20.75
C ALA A 410 -8.17 -4.06 -20.76
N LEU A 411 -6.84 -4.28 -20.77
CA LEU A 411 -6.24 -5.60 -20.79
C LEU A 411 -6.47 -6.36 -19.49
N GLY A 412 -6.30 -5.71 -18.34
CA GLY A 412 -6.50 -6.32 -17.03
C GLY A 412 -7.94 -6.77 -16.79
N ALA A 413 -8.92 -6.02 -17.30
CA ALA A 413 -10.32 -6.40 -17.21
C ALA A 413 -10.64 -7.73 -17.93
N VAL A 414 -9.89 -8.10 -18.98
CA VAL A 414 -10.10 -9.35 -19.75
C VAL A 414 -9.07 -10.44 -19.46
N ALA A 415 -8.03 -10.12 -18.70
CA ALA A 415 -6.98 -11.07 -18.34
C ALA A 415 -7.42 -12.04 -17.23
N SER A 416 -6.72 -13.17 -17.10
CA SER A 416 -6.96 -14.09 -15.98
C SER A 416 -6.44 -13.50 -14.67
N LEU A 417 -7.06 -13.92 -13.55
CA LEU A 417 -6.62 -13.52 -12.20
C LEU A 417 -5.16 -13.90 -11.98
N SER A 418 -4.79 -15.15 -12.28
CA SER A 418 -3.41 -15.63 -12.16
C SER A 418 -2.41 -14.75 -12.92
N PHE A 419 -2.70 -14.37 -14.17
CA PHE A 419 -1.80 -13.54 -14.97
C PHE A 419 -1.54 -12.16 -14.35
N VAL A 420 -2.60 -11.42 -13.99
CA VAL A 420 -2.43 -10.05 -13.50
C VAL A 420 -1.74 -10.00 -12.14
N TRP A 421 -2.00 -10.97 -11.26
CA TRP A 421 -1.38 -11.01 -9.94
C TRP A 421 0.08 -11.47 -10.02
N ASN A 422 0.40 -12.46 -10.87
CA ASN A 422 1.80 -12.88 -11.07
C ASN A 422 2.63 -11.79 -11.79
N LEU A 423 2.04 -11.06 -12.73
CA LEU A 423 2.69 -9.90 -13.36
C LEU A 423 3.02 -8.83 -12.31
N SER A 424 2.04 -8.51 -11.45
CA SER A 424 2.20 -7.56 -10.36
C SER A 424 3.25 -8.02 -9.36
N ASP A 425 3.29 -9.30 -8.99
CA ASP A 425 4.31 -9.84 -8.08
C ASP A 425 5.73 -9.69 -8.61
N VAL A 426 5.96 -10.03 -9.88
CA VAL A 426 7.30 -9.93 -10.48
C VAL A 426 7.72 -8.47 -10.55
N ALA A 427 6.83 -7.58 -11.02
CA ALA A 427 7.13 -6.16 -11.15
C ALA A 427 7.36 -5.49 -9.79
N MET A 428 6.47 -5.75 -8.82
CA MET A 428 6.58 -5.32 -7.42
C MET A 428 7.89 -5.83 -6.81
N GLY A 429 8.22 -7.10 -7.00
CA GLY A 429 9.40 -7.69 -6.39
C GLY A 429 10.71 -7.07 -6.88
N VAL A 430 10.83 -6.80 -8.19
CA VAL A 430 11.98 -6.07 -8.74
C VAL A 430 12.07 -4.66 -8.14
N MET A 431 10.94 -3.96 -8.02
CA MET A 431 10.89 -2.63 -7.43
C MET A 431 11.33 -2.63 -5.97
N ALA A 432 10.78 -3.55 -5.18
CA ALA A 432 11.07 -3.71 -3.75
C ALA A 432 12.55 -4.03 -3.52
N ILE A 433 13.20 -4.86 -4.35
CA ILE A 433 14.64 -5.14 -4.22
C ILE A 433 15.46 -3.85 -4.35
N ILE A 434 15.17 -3.04 -5.39
CA ILE A 434 15.89 -1.79 -5.61
C ILE A 434 15.67 -0.85 -4.41
N ASN A 435 14.44 -0.75 -3.93
CA ASN A 435 14.05 0.10 -2.82
C ASN A 435 14.72 -0.32 -1.51
N ILE A 436 14.56 -1.58 -1.09
CA ILE A 436 15.08 -2.11 0.18
C ILE A 436 16.60 -1.94 0.26
N VAL A 437 17.32 -2.31 -0.80
CA VAL A 437 18.78 -2.13 -0.85
C VAL A 437 19.13 -0.65 -0.68
N SER A 438 18.40 0.24 -1.35
CA SER A 438 18.65 1.68 -1.28
C SER A 438 18.40 2.25 0.12
N VAL A 439 17.30 1.87 0.77
CA VAL A 439 16.97 2.37 2.11
C VAL A 439 17.86 1.76 3.20
N VAL A 440 18.34 0.52 3.03
CA VAL A 440 19.34 -0.07 3.94
C VAL A 440 20.65 0.72 3.88
N LEU A 441 21.11 1.06 2.67
CA LEU A 441 22.32 1.87 2.48
C LEU A 441 22.15 3.31 3.00
N LEU A 442 20.96 3.88 2.89
CA LEU A 442 20.64 5.23 3.35
C LEU A 442 20.13 5.31 4.79
N GLY A 443 19.91 4.19 5.47
CA GLY A 443 19.19 4.13 6.75
C GLY A 443 19.77 5.05 7.83
N LYS A 444 21.08 5.31 7.80
CA LYS A 444 21.76 6.25 8.71
C LYS A 444 21.15 7.65 8.72
N TRP A 445 20.63 8.13 7.58
CA TRP A 445 19.94 9.42 7.49
C TRP A 445 18.63 9.42 8.27
N ALA A 446 17.80 8.40 8.08
CA ALA A 446 16.54 8.26 8.81
C ALA A 446 16.78 8.06 10.32
N PHE A 447 17.82 7.32 10.70
CA PHE A 447 18.20 7.19 12.12
C PHE A 447 18.70 8.50 12.72
N GLY A 448 19.40 9.33 11.95
CA GLY A 448 19.81 10.67 12.34
C GLY A 448 18.61 11.57 12.60
N ALA A 449 17.68 11.63 11.65
CA ALA A 449 16.43 12.37 11.81
C ALA A 449 15.58 11.85 12.99
N LEU A 450 15.53 10.53 13.22
CA LEU A 450 14.84 9.97 14.37
C LEU A 450 15.50 10.38 15.70
N ARG A 451 16.83 10.41 15.76
CA ARG A 451 17.56 10.89 16.96
C ARG A 451 17.32 12.37 17.22
N ASP A 452 17.28 13.18 16.17
CA ASP A 452 16.94 14.60 16.26
C ASP A 452 15.54 14.79 16.85
N TRP A 453 14.54 14.07 16.31
CA TRP A 453 13.18 14.06 16.85
C TRP A 453 13.13 13.64 18.32
N GLU A 454 13.80 12.56 18.70
CA GLU A 454 13.82 12.06 20.08
C GLU A 454 14.45 13.07 21.05
N GLN A 455 15.51 13.77 20.61
CA GLN A 455 16.16 14.80 21.40
C GLN A 455 15.23 16.03 21.58
N GLN A 456 14.58 16.48 20.50
CA GLN A 456 13.65 17.61 20.59
C GLN A 456 12.42 17.26 21.43
N GLN A 457 11.92 16.02 21.37
CA GLN A 457 10.84 15.55 22.23
C GLN A 457 11.27 15.55 23.70
N TYR A 458 12.50 15.11 24.01
CA TYR A 458 13.04 15.20 25.36
C TYR A 458 13.13 16.64 25.86
N GLU A 459 13.58 17.57 25.01
CA GLU A 459 13.62 19.00 25.34
C GLU A 459 12.22 19.59 25.60
N ILE A 460 11.19 19.13 24.88
CA ILE A 460 9.79 19.48 25.16
C ILE A 460 9.34 18.94 26.52
N ASP A 461 9.61 17.67 26.80
CA ASP A 461 9.20 17.02 28.04
C ASP A 461 9.86 17.68 29.28
N GLU A 462 11.06 18.26 29.11
CA GLU A 462 11.79 19.05 30.13
C GLU A 462 11.44 20.55 30.14
N GLY A 463 10.58 21.02 29.24
CA GLY A 463 10.19 22.44 29.13
C GLY A 463 11.29 23.37 28.61
N LEU A 464 12.29 22.84 27.89
CA LEU A 464 13.39 23.57 27.28
C LEU A 464 13.06 24.08 25.86
N ARG A 465 11.99 23.56 25.27
CA ARG A 465 11.54 23.82 23.89
C ARG A 465 10.02 23.74 23.84
N ASP A 466 9.40 24.54 22.96
CA ASP A 466 7.94 24.54 22.79
C ASP A 466 7.47 23.74 21.56
N THR A 467 8.31 23.61 20.52
CA THR A 467 7.91 23.00 19.24
C THR A 467 9.00 22.14 18.61
N ILE A 468 8.57 21.06 17.93
CA ILE A 468 9.47 20.22 17.11
C ILE A 468 9.50 20.71 15.66
N TYR A 469 10.71 20.97 15.15
CA TYR A 469 10.94 21.31 13.75
C TYR A 469 12.33 20.84 13.30
N PHE A 470 12.48 20.48 12.04
CA PHE A 470 13.74 19.94 11.53
C PHE A 470 14.59 21.00 10.81
N VAL A 471 15.85 21.10 11.22
CA VAL A 471 16.90 21.85 10.53
C VAL A 471 18.01 20.87 10.15
N ALA A 472 18.37 20.83 8.88
CA ALA A 472 19.43 19.98 8.38
C ALA A 472 20.83 20.62 8.48
N THR A 473 20.90 21.95 8.37
CA THR A 473 22.16 22.70 8.47
C THR A 473 22.77 22.50 9.86
N GLY A 474 24.03 22.02 9.91
CA GLY A 474 24.74 21.79 11.17
C GLY A 474 24.16 20.69 12.07
N ASN A 475 23.20 19.88 11.60
CA ASN A 475 22.57 18.85 12.43
C ASN A 475 23.59 17.75 12.81
N PRO A 476 23.90 17.57 14.11
CA PRO A 476 24.95 16.64 14.55
C PRO A 476 24.57 15.17 14.39
N TYR A 477 23.29 14.87 14.17
CA TYR A 477 22.79 13.50 14.04
C TYR A 477 22.79 13.00 12.59
N LEU A 478 22.92 13.89 11.60
CA LEU A 478 22.99 13.52 10.20
C LEU A 478 24.40 13.01 9.82
N PRO A 479 24.50 12.04 8.90
CA PRO A 479 25.80 11.49 8.51
C PRO A 479 26.67 12.47 7.71
N ARG A 480 26.06 13.46 7.05
CA ARG A 480 26.69 14.57 6.32
C ARG A 480 25.65 15.66 6.07
N GLU A 481 26.06 16.80 5.54
CA GLU A 481 25.12 17.86 5.11
C GLU A 481 24.12 17.33 4.08
N LEU A 482 22.84 17.62 4.33
CA LEU A 482 21.73 17.20 3.48
C LEU A 482 21.70 18.07 2.21
N PRO A 483 21.71 17.47 1.01
CA PRO A 483 21.66 18.24 -0.23
C PRO A 483 20.26 18.79 -0.50
N GLY A 484 20.14 20.12 -0.52
CA GLY A 484 18.90 20.84 -0.87
C GLY A 484 18.70 22.09 -0.03
N ASP A 485 17.60 22.77 -0.30
CA ASP A 485 17.21 24.08 0.26
C ASP A 485 15.94 24.00 1.13
N ILE A 486 15.35 22.81 1.28
CA ILE A 486 14.05 22.62 1.94
C ILE A 486 14.14 22.62 3.46
N TRP A 487 15.28 22.18 4.01
CA TRP A 487 15.46 21.97 5.46
C TRP A 487 16.50 22.94 6.04
N THR A 488 16.57 24.16 5.49
CA THR A 488 17.42 25.24 5.99
C THR A 488 16.82 25.91 7.22
N GLU A 489 17.62 26.68 7.96
CA GLU A 489 17.14 27.48 9.10
C GLU A 489 16.06 28.47 8.69
N GLU A 490 16.24 29.14 7.55
CA GLU A 490 15.27 30.09 6.98
C GLU A 490 13.91 29.41 6.72
N ALA A 491 13.92 28.26 6.04
CA ALA A 491 12.70 27.49 5.77
C ALA A 491 12.07 26.87 7.03
N ALA A 492 12.85 26.66 8.09
CA ALA A 492 12.33 26.20 9.37
C ALA A 492 11.64 27.33 10.14
N ALA A 493 12.20 28.55 10.12
CA ALA A 493 11.60 29.73 10.75
C ALA A 493 10.23 30.08 10.16
N GLU A 494 10.06 29.93 8.84
CA GLU A 494 8.76 30.11 8.18
C GLU A 494 7.72 29.11 8.70
N ARG A 495 8.11 27.84 8.86
CA ARG A 495 7.23 26.75 9.30
C ARG A 495 6.86 26.79 10.78
N GLN A 496 7.76 27.26 11.64
CA GLN A 496 7.48 27.39 13.08
C GLN A 496 6.28 28.31 13.38
N ASN A 497 6.03 29.29 12.51
CA ASN A 497 4.93 30.23 12.68
C ASN A 497 3.59 29.68 12.19
N GLU A 498 3.54 28.47 11.64
CA GLU A 498 2.30 27.86 11.16
C GLU A 498 1.47 27.26 12.31
N PRO A 499 0.12 27.32 12.23
CA PRO A 499 -0.78 26.75 13.24
C PRO A 499 -0.63 25.23 13.46
N THR A 500 -0.01 24.53 12.52
CA THR A 500 0.15 23.07 12.50
C THR A 500 1.44 22.59 13.16
N ALA A 501 2.23 23.49 13.75
CA ALA A 501 3.45 23.15 14.47
C ALA A 501 3.16 22.11 15.58
N VAL A 502 4.02 21.08 15.70
CA VAL A 502 3.91 20.10 16.79
C VAL A 502 4.35 20.79 18.06
N ARG A 503 3.38 21.20 18.86
CA ARG A 503 3.57 21.86 20.13
C ARG A 503 3.54 20.84 21.27
N ALA A 504 3.98 21.28 22.43
CA ALA A 504 4.07 20.47 23.64
C ALA A 504 2.71 19.96 24.18
N ASP A 505 1.58 20.49 23.68
CA ASP A 505 0.21 20.26 24.19
C ASP A 505 -0.57 19.09 23.56
#